data_AF-A0AA95EXK5-F1
#
_entry.id   AF-A0AA95EXK5-F1
#
_cell.length_a   1.000
_cell.length_b   1.000
_cell.length_c   1.000
_cell.angle_alpha   90.00
_cell.angle_beta   90.00
_cell.angle_gamma   90.00
#
_symmetry.space_group_name_H-M   'P 1'
#
loop_
_entity.id
_entity.type
_entity.pdbx_description
1 polymer ?
#
loop_
_entity_poly.entity_id
_entity_poly.type
_entity_poly.pdbx_seq_one_letter_code
_entity_poly.pdbx_strand_id
1 'polypeptide(L)' 'MYDAQWREWKPYISPNDPCPPIRIKWYIVPPNQFINFQPINLPQFSLDEALCKGTLWPALYSPYPSRRAVKGGKTNG' A
#
# COMPACT_ATOMS: atom_id res chain seq x y z
N MET A 1 -1.71 2.69 -11.75
CA MET A 1 -1.12 2.72 -10.40
C MET A 1 -0.95 4.18 -9.98
N TYR A 2 -2.05 4.86 -9.65
CA TYR A 2 -2.03 6.28 -9.26
C TYR A 2 -2.66 6.45 -7.88
N ASP A 3 -2.24 5.61 -6.94
CA ASP A 3 -2.64 5.71 -5.54
C ASP A 3 -1.57 6.50 -4.79
N ALA A 4 -1.96 7.53 -4.03
CA ALA A 4 -1.05 8.40 -3.27
C ALA A 4 -0.23 7.66 -2.19
N GLN A 5 -0.58 6.41 -1.89
CA GLN A 5 0.07 5.56 -0.89
C GLN A 5 1.32 4.85 -1.43
N TRP A 6 1.48 4.72 -2.74
CA TRP A 6 2.66 4.07 -3.32
C TRP A 6 3.86 5.02 -3.33
N ARG A 7 4.99 4.53 -2.83
CA ARG A 7 6.27 5.24 -2.81
C ARG A 7 7.34 4.40 -3.48
N GLU A 8 8.18 5.07 -4.26
CA GLU A 8 9.40 4.48 -4.80
C GLU A 8 10.59 4.74 -3.88
N TRP A 9 11.46 3.74 -3.78
CA TRP A 9 12.75 3.84 -3.11
C TRP A 9 13.83 3.27 -4.01
N LYS A 10 14.94 4.00 -4.14
CA LYS A 10 16.12 3.57 -4.91
C LYS A 10 17.17 3.11 -3.90
N PRO A 11 17.27 1.79 -3.63
CA PRO A 11 18.26 1.29 -2.70
C PRO A 11 19.66 1.55 -3.26
N TYR A 12 20.63 1.70 -2.35
CA TYR A 12 22.04 1.70 -2.73
C TYR A 12 22.39 0.37 -3.41
N ILE A 13 23.17 0.45 -4.49
CA ILE A 13 23.63 -0.72 -5.26
C ILE A 13 25.14 -0.82 -5.02
N SER A 14 25.57 -1.89 -4.35
CA SER A 14 26.99 -2.14 -4.09
C SER A 14 27.64 -2.80 -5.31
N PRO A 15 28.90 -2.46 -5.64
CA PRO A 15 29.69 -3.23 -6.60
C PRO A 15 29.89 -4.70 -6.19
N ASN A 16 29.78 -5.01 -4.89
CA ASN A 16 30.00 -6.35 -4.33
C ASN A 16 28.69 -7.09 -4.01
N ASP A 17 27.54 -6.61 -4.49
CA ASP A 17 26.26 -7.29 -4.24
C ASP A 17 26.22 -8.64 -4.97
N PRO A 18 25.88 -9.76 -4.30
CA PRO A 18 25.90 -11.10 -4.89
C PRO A 18 24.77 -11.34 -5.91
N CYS A 19 23.81 -10.42 -6.03
CA CYS A 19 22.61 -10.53 -6.85
C CYS A 19 22.49 -9.35 -7.82
N PRO A 20 21.78 -9.51 -8.97
CA PRO A 20 21.46 -8.40 -9.85
C PRO A 20 20.74 -7.26 -9.12
N PRO A 21 21.07 -6.00 -9.41
CA PRO A 21 20.59 -4.87 -8.63
C PRO A 21 19.11 -4.57 -8.85
N ILE A 22 18.37 -4.37 -7.76
CA ILE A 22 17.00 -3.86 -7.79
C ILE A 22 17.07 -2.34 -7.77
N ARG A 23 16.85 -1.71 -8.93
CA ARG A 23 17.00 -0.24 -9.07
C ARG A 23 15.91 0.57 -8.39
N ILE A 24 14.68 0.04 -8.37
CA ILE A 24 13.51 0.71 -7.80
C ILE A 24 12.70 -0.33 -7.05
N LYS A 25 12.36 -0.03 -5.81
CA LYS A 25 11.45 -0.83 -5.01
C LYS A 25 10.22 0.00 -4.65
N TRP A 26 9.06 -0.60 -4.88
CA TRP A 26 7.76 0.02 -4.60
C TRP A 26 7.21 -0.50 -3.29
N TYR A 27 6.76 0.43 -2.46
CA TYR A 27 6.13 0.12 -1.18
C TYR A 27 4.83 0.89 -1.04
N ILE A 28 3.85 0.27 -0.39
CA ILE A 28 2.68 0.97 0.09
C ILE A 28 3.07 1.53 1.45
N VAL A 29 3.11 2.86 1.57
CA VAL A 29 3.27 3.52 2.86
C VAL A 29 1.88 3.84 3.39
N PRO A 30 1.41 3.13 4.43
CA PRO A 30 0.07 3.32 4.93
C PRO A 30 -0.10 4.75 5.47
N PRO A 31 -1.30 5.34 5.32
CA PRO A 31 -1.56 6.71 5.75
C PRO A 31 -1.32 6.96 7.25
N ASN A 32 -1.40 5.91 8.08
CA ASN A 32 -1.13 6.00 9.51
C ASN A 32 0.28 6.54 9.85
N GLN A 33 1.26 6.39 8.95
CA GLN A 33 2.62 6.91 9.15
C GLN A 33 2.70 8.44 9.04
N PHE A 34 1.65 9.08 8.53
CA PHE A 34 1.59 10.52 8.30
C PHE A 34 0.51 11.22 9.13
N ILE A 35 -0.28 10.46 9.89
CA ILE A 35 -1.33 10.98 10.77
C ILE A 35 -0.81 10.94 12.21
N ASN A 36 -0.40 12.09 12.72
CA ASN A 36 0.15 12.20 14.08
C ASN A 36 -0.90 11.94 15.17
N PHE A 37 -2.15 12.38 14.95
CA PHE A 37 -3.28 12.16 15.84
C PHE A 37 -4.58 12.07 15.03
N GLN A 38 -5.60 11.40 15.56
CA GLN A 38 -6.91 11.33 14.92
C GLN A 38 -7.65 12.66 15.16
N PRO A 39 -7.91 13.48 14.13
CA PRO A 39 -8.64 14.72 14.32
C PRO A 39 -10.09 14.43 14.73
N ILE A 40 -10.68 15.35 15.49
CA ILE A 40 -12.09 15.25 15.85
C ILE A 40 -12.94 15.25 14.57
N ASN A 41 -14.00 14.43 14.56
CA ASN A 41 -14.92 14.30 13.43
C ASN A 41 -14.26 13.84 12.12
N LEU A 42 -13.21 13.01 12.21
CA LEU A 42 -12.67 12.35 11.03
C LEU A 42 -13.79 11.57 10.33
N PRO A 43 -13.93 11.67 8.99
CA PRO A 43 -14.94 10.92 8.25
C PRO A 43 -14.85 9.43 8.55
N GLN A 44 -15.99 8.77 8.65
CA GLN A 44 -16.08 7.35 8.93
C GLN A 44 -16.91 6.68 7.84
N PHE A 45 -16.57 5.42 7.55
CA PHE A 45 -17.44 4.55 6.77
C PHE A 45 -18.69 4.20 7.57
N SER A 46 -19.73 3.72 6.88
CA SER A 46 -20.80 3.00 7.55
C SER A 46 -20.25 1.72 8.19
N LEU A 47 -20.95 1.20 9.20
CA LEU A 47 -20.45 0.07 9.99
C LEU A 47 -20.23 -1.20 9.15
N ASP A 48 -21.13 -1.47 8.21
CA ASP A 48 -21.04 -2.59 7.27
C ASP A 48 -19.82 -2.46 6.34
N GLU A 49 -19.60 -1.28 5.77
CA GLU A 49 -18.42 -1.03 4.93
C GLU A 49 -17.13 -1.11 5.75
N ALA A 50 -17.12 -0.55 6.96
CA ALA A 50 -15.96 -0.58 7.85
C ALA A 50 -15.52 -2.01 8.17
N LEU A 51 -16.47 -2.92 8.40
CA LEU A 51 -16.20 -4.34 8.64
C LEU A 51 -15.58 -5.00 7.41
N CYS A 52 -16.10 -4.74 6.21
CA CYS A 52 -15.53 -5.25 4.97
C CYS A 52 -14.12 -4.70 4.70
N LYS A 53 -13.89 -3.41 5.03
CA LYS A 53 -12.62 -2.71 4.79
C LYS A 53 -11.56 -2.97 5.86
N GLY A 54 -11.97 -3.42 7.05
CA GLY A 54 -11.10 -3.62 8.20
C GLY A 54 -10.63 -2.33 8.88
N THR A 55 -11.30 -1.20 8.61
CA THR A 55 -11.02 0.11 9.22
C THR A 55 -12.28 0.95 9.23
N LEU A 56 -12.46 1.75 10.28
CA LEU A 56 -13.57 2.69 10.40
C LEU A 56 -13.35 3.96 9.58
N TRP A 57 -12.09 4.31 9.31
CA TRP A 57 -11.73 5.61 8.72
C TRP A 57 -11.25 5.46 7.27
N PRO A 58 -11.85 6.18 6.30
CA PRO A 58 -11.41 6.20 4.90
C PRO A 58 -9.97 6.67 4.75
N ALA A 59 -9.55 7.63 5.56
CA ALA A 59 -8.18 8.14 5.56
C ALA A 59 -7.14 7.09 5.94
N LEU A 60 -7.53 6.01 6.62
CA LEU A 60 -6.65 4.91 7.03
C LEU A 60 -6.81 3.66 6.17
N TYR A 61 -7.68 3.69 5.16
CA TYR A 61 -7.88 2.56 4.27
C TYR A 61 -6.69 2.38 3.31
N SER A 62 -6.21 1.15 3.20
CA SER A 62 -5.21 0.76 2.21
C SER A 62 -5.70 -0.47 1.45
N PRO A 63 -5.76 -0.45 0.11
CA PRO A 63 -6.32 -1.54 -0.68
C PRO A 63 -5.47 -2.81 -0.73
N TYR A 64 -4.32 -2.85 -0.03
CA TYR A 64 -3.31 -3.92 0.04
C TYR A 64 -3.48 -5.04 -1.00
N PRO A 65 -3.09 -4.82 -2.27
CA PRO A 65 -3.31 -5.77 -3.34
C PRO A 65 -2.55 -7.06 -3.05
N SER A 66 -3.22 -8.20 -3.27
CA SER A 66 -2.60 -9.50 -3.04
C SER A 66 -1.40 -9.68 -3.98
N ARG A 67 -0.23 -10.00 -3.43
CA ARG A 67 0.96 -10.37 -4.22
C ARG A 67 0.94 -11.82 -4.72
N ARG A 68 -0.11 -12.57 -4.40
CA ARG A 68 -0.28 -13.92 -4.92
C ARG A 68 -0.63 -13.80 -6.39
N ALA A 69 0.28 -14.24 -7.26
CA ALA A 69 -0.09 -14.48 -8.65
C ALA A 69 -1.30 -15.42 -8.64
N VAL A 70 -2.36 -15.05 -9.36
CA VAL A 70 -3.48 -15.98 -9.59
C VAL A 70 -2.87 -17.19 -10.26
N LYS A 71 -2.83 -18.33 -9.57
CA LYS A 71 -2.35 -19.58 -10.16
C LYS A 71 -3.34 -19.94 -11.27
N GLY A 72 -3.00 -19.61 -12.52
CA GLY A 72 -3.83 -19.85 -13.71
C GLY A 72 -4.69 -18.67 -14.23
N GLY A 73 -4.51 -17.43 -13.73
CA GLY A 73 -5.32 -16.29 -14.17
C GLY A 73 -4.71 -15.54 -15.36
N LYS A 74 -5.32 -15.62 -16.54
CA LYS A 74 -5.03 -14.74 -17.68
C LYS A 74 -5.26 -13.28 -17.26
N THR A 75 -4.26 -12.43 -17.40
CA THR A 75 -4.41 -10.97 -17.33
C THR A 75 -5.17 -10.52 -18.57
N ASN A 76 -6.46 -10.17 -18.42
CA ASN A 76 -7.12 -9.35 -19.43
C ASN A 76 -6.67 -7.89 -19.24
N GLY A 77 -6.41 -7.24 -20.38
CA GLY A 77 -5.81 -5.91 -20.50
C GLY A 77 -6.58 -4.77 -19.85
#